data_AF-A0A9N7UYQ9-F1
#
_entry.id   AF-A0A9N7UYQ9-F1
#
_cell.length_a   1.000
_cell.length_b   1.000
_cell.length_c   1.000
_cell.angle_alpha   90.00
_cell.angle_beta   90.00
_cell.angle_gamma   90.00
#
_symmetry.space_group_name_H-M   'P 1'
#
loop_
_entity.id
_entity.type
_entity.pdbx_description
1 polymer ?
#
loop_
_entity_poly.entity_id
_entity_poly.type
_entity_poly.pdbx_seq_one_letter_code
_entity_poly.pdbx_strand_id
1 'polypeptide(L)'
;MPRTGAVRRAALCRVWALVVALLVIVGSVGGCPHKCSCSGSHVDCQGLGLKTVPKGIPRNAERLDLNRNNITRITKVDFSGLKNLRILHLEDNQITIVERGAFQDLRLLERL
;
A
#
# COMPACT_ATOMS: atom_id res chain seq x y z
N MET A 1 5.99 -59.53 -22.50
CA MET A 1 4.60 -59.04 -22.28
C MET A 1 4.16 -59.51 -20.88
N PRO A 2 3.29 -58.80 -20.12
CA PRO A 2 3.40 -57.42 -19.63
C PRO A 2 3.03 -57.24 -18.12
N ARG A 3 3.28 -56.03 -17.56
CA ARG A 3 2.53 -55.30 -16.48
C ARG A 3 2.57 -55.85 -15.03
N THR A 4 2.62 -55.10 -13.90
CA THR A 4 2.42 -53.67 -13.53
C THR A 4 2.60 -53.54 -11.99
N GLY A 5 2.92 -52.34 -11.48
CA GLY A 5 2.78 -52.00 -10.05
C GLY A 5 3.56 -50.75 -9.60
N ALA A 6 3.38 -49.59 -10.23
CA ALA A 6 2.52 -48.51 -9.74
C ALA A 6 2.90 -47.91 -8.36
N VAL A 7 3.89 -46.99 -8.39
CA VAL A 7 3.93 -45.68 -7.71
C VAL A 7 2.73 -45.38 -6.80
N ARG A 8 2.90 -45.42 -5.47
CA ARG A 8 1.82 -45.13 -4.51
C ARG A 8 2.29 -44.49 -3.20
N ARG A 9 3.08 -43.41 -3.25
CA ARG A 9 3.29 -42.54 -2.06
C ARG A 9 3.34 -41.02 -2.33
N ALA A 10 3.26 -40.58 -3.59
CA ALA A 10 3.46 -39.16 -3.94
C ALA A 10 2.17 -38.34 -4.11
N ALA A 11 0.98 -38.94 -4.06
CA ALA A 11 -0.26 -38.25 -4.44
C ALA A 11 -0.84 -37.36 -3.34
N LEU A 12 -0.79 -37.79 -2.06
CA LEU A 12 -1.40 -37.06 -0.93
C LEU A 12 -0.71 -35.71 -0.67
N CYS A 13 0.62 -35.65 -0.80
CA CYS A 13 1.41 -34.43 -0.61
C CYS A 13 1.21 -33.42 -1.75
N ARG A 14 1.01 -33.92 -2.98
CA ARG A 14 0.76 -33.09 -4.18
C ARG A 14 -0.61 -32.43 -4.16
N VAL A 15 -1.64 -33.15 -3.72
CA VAL A 15 -3.00 -32.57 -3.59
C VAL A 15 -3.03 -31.49 -2.52
N TRP A 16 -2.37 -31.70 -1.38
CA TRP A 16 -2.30 -30.69 -0.32
C TRP A 16 -1.51 -29.44 -0.76
N ALA A 17 -0.41 -29.62 -1.49
CA ALA A 17 0.33 -28.51 -2.09
C ALA A 17 -0.48 -27.71 -3.13
N LEU A 18 -1.32 -28.39 -3.93
CA LEU A 18 -2.21 -27.74 -4.90
C LEU A 18 -3.36 -26.99 -4.22
N VAL A 19 -3.91 -27.53 -3.13
CA VAL A 19 -4.95 -26.86 -2.31
C VAL A 19 -4.37 -25.63 -1.60
N VAL A 20 -3.15 -25.72 -1.06
CA VAL A 20 -2.42 -24.56 -0.50
C VAL A 20 -2.13 -23.53 -1.59
N ALA A 21 -1.68 -23.94 -2.78
CA ALA A 21 -1.44 -23.03 -3.89
C ALA A 21 -2.72 -22.32 -4.38
N LEU A 22 -3.88 -22.99 -4.33
CA LEU A 22 -5.18 -22.37 -4.63
C LEU A 22 -5.69 -21.42 -3.54
N LEU A 23 -5.28 -21.61 -2.28
CA LEU A 23 -5.68 -20.75 -1.15
C LEU A 23 -4.79 -19.51 -0.99
N VAL A 24 -3.62 -19.46 -1.64
CA VAL A 24 -2.63 -18.36 -1.48
C VAL A 24 -2.90 -17.14 -2.38
N ILE A 25 -3.92 -17.15 -3.23
CA ILE A 25 -4.18 -16.06 -4.19
C ILE A 25 -4.99 -14.89 -3.61
N VAL A 26 -5.13 -14.76 -2.29
CA VAL A 26 -5.77 -13.61 -1.66
C VAL A 26 -4.68 -12.65 -1.15
N GLY A 27 -4.04 -11.96 -2.09
CA GLY A 27 -2.95 -11.02 -1.81
C GLY A 27 -3.09 -9.72 -2.61
N SER A 28 -4.06 -8.89 -2.21
CA SER A 28 -4.20 -7.43 -2.45
C SER A 28 -3.91 -6.89 -3.86
N VAL A 29 -4.99 -6.71 -4.63
CA VAL A 29 -5.06 -5.75 -5.75
C VAL A 29 -5.10 -4.33 -5.15
N GLY A 30 -3.92 -3.72 -5.00
CA GLY A 30 -3.78 -2.34 -4.54
C GLY A 30 -2.30 -1.97 -4.51
N GLY A 31 -1.78 -1.45 -5.61
CA GLY A 31 -0.36 -1.14 -5.76
C GLY A 31 0.14 -0.22 -4.65
N CYS A 32 1.20 -0.63 -3.96
CA CYS A 32 1.92 0.19 -3.00
C CYS A 32 2.99 1.03 -3.75
N PRO A 33 3.23 2.29 -3.36
CA PRO A 33 4.34 3.06 -3.93
C PRO A 33 5.68 2.34 -3.71
N HIS A 34 6.53 2.29 -4.74
CA HIS A 34 7.79 1.51 -4.71
C HIS A 34 8.77 1.91 -3.59
N LYS A 35 8.64 3.11 -3.02
CA LYS A 35 9.48 3.57 -1.91
C LYS A 35 8.87 3.32 -0.54
N CYS A 36 7.58 3.00 -0.46
CA CYS A 36 6.83 2.91 0.78
C CYS A 36 6.54 1.47 1.16
N SER A 37 6.25 1.26 2.44
CA SER A 37 5.75 -0.01 2.96
C SER A 37 4.24 0.11 3.18
N CYS A 38 3.47 -0.88 2.71
CA CYS A 38 2.02 -0.90 2.90
C CYS A 38 1.61 -2.14 3.68
N SER A 39 0.83 -1.94 4.75
CA SER A 39 0.26 -3.01 5.58
C SER A 39 -1.23 -2.74 5.77
N GLY A 40 -2.08 -3.44 5.03
CA GLY A 40 -3.52 -3.19 5.02
C GLY A 40 -3.85 -1.81 4.43
N SER A 41 -4.52 -0.95 5.22
CA SER A 41 -4.85 0.44 4.88
C SER A 41 -3.77 1.45 5.35
N HIS A 42 -2.70 0.98 5.98
CA HIS A 42 -1.61 1.82 6.46
C HIS A 42 -0.49 1.91 5.43
N VAL A 43 -0.07 3.13 5.11
CA VAL A 43 0.99 3.44 4.16
C VAL A 43 2.09 4.20 4.90
N ASP A 44 3.26 3.57 5.03
CA ASP A 44 4.42 4.11 5.70
C ASP A 44 5.48 4.54 4.67
N CYS A 45 5.76 5.84 4.66
CA CYS A 45 6.72 6.50 3.78
C CYS A 45 7.69 7.40 4.58
N GLN A 46 7.92 7.12 5.87
CA GLN A 46 8.71 8.01 6.75
C GLN A 46 10.22 7.94 6.47
N GLY A 47 10.93 9.07 6.60
CA GLY A 47 12.41 9.07 6.62
C GLY A 47 13.08 8.74 5.27
N LEU A 48 12.36 8.85 4.16
CA LEU A 48 12.82 8.41 2.83
C LEU A 48 13.44 9.55 2.00
N GLY A 49 13.57 10.76 2.56
CA GLY A 49 14.07 11.94 1.87
C GLY A 49 13.19 12.36 0.68
N LEU A 50 11.89 12.09 0.75
CA LEU A 50 10.95 12.42 -0.31
C LEU A 50 10.85 13.93 -0.48
N LYS A 51 10.99 14.43 -1.72
CA LYS A 51 10.84 15.85 -2.05
C LYS A 51 9.40 16.24 -2.40
N THR A 52 8.57 15.25 -2.68
CA THR A 52 7.17 15.36 -3.08
C THR A 52 6.38 14.18 -2.53
N VAL A 53 5.06 14.31 -2.43
CA VAL A 53 4.18 13.20 -2.07
C VAL A 53 4.30 12.09 -3.15
N PRO A 54 4.48 10.81 -2.75
CA PRO A 54 4.65 9.72 -3.71
C PRO A 54 3.33 9.42 -4.41
N LYS A 55 3.41 9.16 -5.72
CA LYS A 55 2.24 8.74 -6.52
C LYS A 55 1.91 7.28 -6.26
N GLY A 56 0.65 6.93 -6.49
CA GLY A 56 0.18 5.54 -6.36
C GLY A 56 -0.12 5.12 -4.93
N ILE A 57 -0.43 6.07 -4.05
CA ILE A 57 -0.99 5.76 -2.72
C ILE A 57 -2.33 5.03 -2.93
N PRO A 58 -2.55 3.87 -2.29
CA PRO A 58 -3.81 3.14 -2.40
C PRO A 58 -5.01 3.99 -1.99
N ARG A 59 -6.11 3.93 -2.76
CA ARG A 59 -7.34 4.72 -2.47
C ARG A 59 -8.05 4.30 -1.19
N ASN A 60 -7.77 3.09 -0.71
CA ASN A 60 -8.26 2.57 0.57
C ASN A 60 -7.32 2.89 1.74
N ALA A 61 -6.29 3.73 1.54
CA ALA A 61 -5.44 4.16 2.63
C ALA A 61 -6.24 4.97 3.67
N GLU A 62 -6.12 4.58 4.93
CA GLU A 62 -6.74 5.25 6.08
C GLU A 62 -5.71 6.03 6.90
N ARG A 63 -4.45 5.59 6.84
CA ARG A 63 -3.33 6.25 7.50
C ARG A 63 -2.14 6.36 6.56
N LEU A 64 -1.63 7.56 6.39
CA LEU A 64 -0.48 7.88 5.56
C LEU A 64 0.56 8.61 6.40
N ASP A 65 1.72 8.00 6.55
CA ASP A 65 2.83 8.57 7.30
C ASP A 65 3.92 9.08 6.32
N LEU A 66 4.08 10.40 6.22
CA LEU A 66 5.06 11.08 5.36
C LEU A 66 6.10 11.87 6.17
N ASN A 67 6.26 11.54 7.45
CA ASN A 67 7.10 12.29 8.37
C ASN A 67 8.58 12.17 8.06
N ARG A 68 9.35 13.17 8.50
CA ARG A 68 10.81 13.20 8.38
C ARG A 68 11.26 13.08 6.92
N ASN A 69 10.59 13.81 6.04
CA ASN A 69 10.92 13.89 4.63
C ASN A 69 11.30 15.34 4.27
N ASN A 70 11.51 15.59 2.98
CA ASN A 70 11.93 16.89 2.47
C ASN A 70 10.86 17.48 1.54
N ILE A 71 9.58 17.21 1.84
CA ILE A 71 8.46 17.68 1.01
C ILE A 71 8.35 19.19 1.14
N THR A 72 8.36 19.90 0.02
CA THR A 72 8.32 21.38 -0.01
C THR A 72 7.00 21.94 -0.51
N ARG A 73 6.28 21.16 -1.33
CA ARG A 73 5.03 21.58 -1.96
C ARG A 73 3.99 20.49 -1.84
N ILE A 74 2.78 20.89 -1.47
CA ILE A 74 1.58 20.05 -1.53
C ILE A 74 0.63 20.63 -2.57
N THR A 75 0.28 19.81 -3.54
CA THR A 75 -0.57 20.17 -4.69
C THR A 75 -1.97 19.58 -4.56
N LYS A 76 -2.91 20.10 -5.36
CA LYS A 76 -4.29 19.57 -5.39
C LYS A 76 -4.37 18.06 -5.74
N VAL A 77 -3.38 17.55 -6.46
CA VAL A 77 -3.38 16.17 -6.97
C VAL A 77 -2.74 15.17 -6.01
N ASP A 78 -1.94 15.62 -5.04
CA ASP A 78 -1.13 14.74 -4.20
C ASP A 78 -1.97 13.82 -3.31
N PHE A 79 -3.09 14.34 -2.80
CA PHE A 79 -4.02 13.58 -1.96
C PHE A 79 -5.38 13.34 -2.64
N SER A 80 -5.45 13.55 -3.95
CA SER A 80 -6.72 13.43 -4.68
C SER A 80 -7.25 12.00 -4.64
N GLY A 81 -8.55 11.87 -4.35
CA GLY A 81 -9.22 10.58 -4.27
C GLY A 81 -8.93 9.74 -3.02
N LEU A 82 -8.10 10.21 -2.08
CA LEU A 82 -7.86 9.55 -0.78
C LEU A 82 -9.00 9.84 0.22
N LYS A 83 -10.23 9.50 -0.17
CA LYS A 83 -11.46 9.84 0.57
C LYS A 83 -11.57 9.16 1.94
N ASN A 84 -10.86 8.03 2.09
CA ASN A 84 -10.86 7.22 3.31
C ASN A 84 -9.73 7.58 4.28
N LEU A 85 -8.89 8.56 3.94
CA LEU A 85 -7.77 8.95 4.79
C LEU A 85 -8.29 9.63 6.06
N ARG A 86 -7.91 9.08 7.21
CA ARG A 86 -8.27 9.57 8.55
C ARG A 86 -7.10 10.22 9.26
N ILE A 87 -5.90 9.70 9.03
CA ILE A 87 -4.67 10.18 9.64
C ILE A 87 -3.67 10.47 8.53
N LEU A 88 -3.24 11.73 8.44
CA LEU A 88 -2.15 12.16 7.59
C LEU A 88 -1.08 12.75 8.48
N HIS A 89 0.13 12.21 8.42
CA HIS A 89 1.26 12.75 9.15
C HIS A 89 2.23 13.39 8.16
N LEU A 90 2.54 14.67 8.37
CA LEU A 90 3.43 15.48 7.54
C LEU A 90 4.52 16.19 8.37
N GLU A 91 4.69 15.81 9.62
CA GLU A 91 5.66 16.40 10.54
C GLU A 91 7.11 16.24 10.04
N ASP A 92 7.99 17.14 10.46
CA ASP A 92 9.40 17.15 10.07
C ASP A 92 9.61 17.16 8.54
N ASN A 93 8.81 17.95 7.82
CA ASN A 93 8.99 18.30 6.41
C ASN A 93 9.38 19.77 6.23
N GLN A 94 9.57 20.21 4.99
CA GLN A 94 9.98 21.57 4.62
C GLN A 94 8.89 22.27 3.80
N ILE A 95 7.62 22.04 4.14
CA ILE A 95 6.48 22.48 3.32
C ILE A 95 6.39 24.01 3.37
N THR A 96 6.62 24.66 2.23
CA THR A 96 6.52 26.11 2.07
C THR A 96 5.29 26.53 1.26
N ILE A 97 4.73 25.63 0.45
CA ILE A 97 3.60 25.91 -0.43
C ILE A 97 2.55 24.81 -0.29
N VAL A 98 1.31 25.21 -0.03
CA VAL A 98 0.14 24.33 -0.08
C VAL A 98 -0.86 24.94 -1.05
N GLU A 99 -1.18 24.23 -2.11
CA GLU A 99 -2.15 24.68 -3.11
C GLU A 99 -3.58 24.69 -2.53
N ARG A 100 -4.38 25.66 -2.99
CA ARG A 100 -5.79 25.75 -2.60
C ARG A 100 -6.53 24.48 -3.00
N GLY A 101 -7.13 23.81 -2.03
CA GLY A 101 -7.85 22.55 -2.24
C GLY A 101 -6.97 21.30 -2.22
N ALA A 102 -5.70 21.38 -1.82
CA ALA A 102 -4.81 20.24 -1.58
C ALA A 102 -5.46 19.10 -0.76
N PHE A 103 -6.29 19.45 0.21
CA PHE A 103 -6.94 18.51 1.12
C PHE A 103 -8.44 18.36 0.87
N GLN A 104 -8.98 18.90 -0.24
CA GLN A 104 -10.42 18.97 -0.49
C GLN A 104 -11.11 17.60 -0.54
N ASP A 105 -10.39 16.57 -0.97
CA ASP A 105 -10.91 15.21 -1.10
C ASP A 105 -10.81 14.39 0.21
N LEU A 106 -10.08 14.87 1.21
CA LEU A 106 -9.84 14.19 2.49
C LEU A 106 -11.03 14.36 3.45
N ARG A 107 -12.20 13.83 3.07
CA ARG A 107 -13.46 14.07 3.76
C ARG A 107 -13.57 13.43 5.15
N LEU A 108 -12.78 12.39 5.40
CA LEU A 108 -12.77 11.64 6.66
C LEU A 108 -11.53 11.95 7.51
N LEU A 109 -10.80 13.02 7.19
CA LEU A 109 -9.59 13.37 7.91
C LEU A 109 -9.92 13.80 9.34
N GLU A 110 -9.34 13.09 10.30
CA GLU A 110 -9.49 13.35 11.73
C GLU A 110 -8.23 13.98 12.30
N ARG A 111 -7.06 13.65 11.73
CA ARG A 111 -5.74 14.10 12.21
C ARG A 111 -4.82 14.45 11.04
N LEU A 112 -4.19 15.61 11.14
CA LEU A 112 -3.23 16.18 10.19
C LEU A 112 -1.98 16.68 10.94
#